data_AF-A0A356SZE5-F1
#
_entry.id   AF-A0A356SZE5-F1
#
_cell.length_a   1.000
_cell.length_b   1.000
_cell.length_c   1.000
_cell.angle_alpha   90.00
_cell.angle_beta   90.00
_cell.angle_gamma   90.00
#
_symmetry.space_group_name_H-M   'P 1'
#
loop_
_entity.id
_entity.type
_entity.pdbx_description
1 polymer ?
#
loop_
_entity_poly.entity_id
_entity_poly.type
_entity_poly.pdbx_seq_one_letter_code
_entity_poly.pdbx_strand_id
1 'polypeptide(L)'
;MLGAMPYVRRRGTHLAIVHGSRDPESKKVEQQVLMTIHSKAEAIAALGRSSEARGRPFKQWMEGRYPEIRFSWPKIEAALDALKDELPDIARSREERALGGFDAAVSSFARHILEADPQTLDSARELFERNRAVLTWLMDVVDWRLEAAARTEPSEWSRDPFGWRLALGGGTMDPELEEDIVKRTVEGRADEAEAILRFLVTTYPRYAEGWNHLGLISLDRDDLEEALVRFETCEKVGRKLFPKRIAKRDYWTRLETRPYMRALMNQWVALNRLGRYPEALHLAERLETECGDDITAAVYRASTYLNIGEWQLAYRAAVYAAGLFPEQSLLAALAAFELGDREEARARLTHATLNKPRAAARILDQP
;
A
#
# COMPACT_ATOMS: atom_id res chain seq x y z
N MET A 1 20.98 -15.63 9.93
CA MET A 1 21.42 -16.33 8.70
C MET A 1 21.50 -15.33 7.55
N LEU A 2 22.70 -15.05 7.07
CA LEU A 2 22.96 -14.13 5.95
C LEU A 2 22.25 -14.62 4.68
N GLY A 3 21.37 -13.81 4.10
CA GLY A 3 20.84 -14.05 2.76
C GLY A 3 21.99 -14.05 1.73
N ALA A 4 21.79 -14.73 0.59
CA ALA A 4 22.77 -14.66 -0.49
C ALA A 4 22.90 -13.20 -0.95
N MET A 5 24.12 -12.69 -1.11
CA MET A 5 24.28 -11.34 -1.64
C MET A 5 23.76 -11.26 -3.08
N PRO A 6 23.16 -10.13 -3.52
CA PRO A 6 22.79 -9.96 -4.90
C PRO A 6 23.98 -10.15 -5.83
N TYR A 7 23.74 -10.75 -6.98
CA TYR A 7 24.76 -11.01 -8.00
C TYR A 7 24.19 -10.79 -9.40
N VAL A 8 25.07 -10.57 -10.36
CA VAL A 8 24.72 -10.42 -11.78
C VAL A 8 24.66 -11.81 -12.41
N ARG A 9 23.59 -12.10 -13.13
CA ARG A 9 23.51 -13.29 -13.99
C ARG A 9 23.12 -12.92 -15.40
N ARG A 10 23.52 -13.74 -16.36
CA ARG A 10 23.04 -13.65 -17.73
C ARG A 10 21.61 -14.21 -17.86
N ARG A 11 20.77 -13.53 -18.64
CA ARG A 11 19.41 -13.97 -19.00
C ARG A 11 19.17 -13.67 -20.49
N GLY A 12 19.58 -14.60 -21.35
CA GLY A 12 19.55 -14.39 -22.81
C GLY A 12 20.52 -13.29 -23.23
N THR A 13 20.00 -12.26 -23.89
CA THR A 13 20.73 -11.05 -24.34
C THR A 13 20.80 -9.94 -23.29
N HIS A 14 20.42 -10.24 -22.04
CA HIS A 14 20.31 -9.27 -20.96
C HIS A 14 21.11 -9.71 -19.73
N LEU A 15 21.48 -8.75 -18.88
CA LEU A 15 22.00 -9.03 -17.55
C LEU A 15 20.92 -8.77 -16.50
N ALA A 16 20.82 -9.61 -15.49
CA ALA A 16 19.88 -9.46 -14.39
C ALA A 16 20.65 -9.40 -13.07
N ILE A 17 20.39 -8.36 -12.27
CA ILE A 17 20.78 -8.34 -10.86
C ILE A 17 19.74 -9.16 -10.12
N VAL A 18 20.16 -10.28 -9.54
CA VAL A 18 19.30 -11.26 -8.88
C VAL A 18 19.66 -11.40 -7.41
N HIS A 19 18.65 -11.63 -6.59
CA HIS A 19 18.80 -11.95 -5.18
C HIS A 19 18.17 -13.33 -4.90
N GLY A 20 18.97 -14.24 -4.34
CA GLY A 20 18.51 -15.54 -3.91
C GLY A 20 17.96 -15.47 -2.49
N SER A 21 16.65 -15.63 -2.35
CA SER A 21 15.99 -15.80 -1.05
C SER A 21 15.68 -17.26 -0.81
N ARG A 22 16.15 -17.83 0.31
CA ARG A 22 15.74 -19.18 0.72
C ARG A 22 14.42 -19.08 1.48
N ASP A 23 13.43 -19.82 1.01
CA ASP A 23 12.13 -20.00 1.66
C ASP A 23 12.35 -20.66 3.04
N PRO A 24 11.85 -20.05 4.14
CA PRO A 24 11.99 -20.59 5.48
C PRO A 24 11.35 -21.97 5.67
N GLU A 25 10.20 -22.20 5.04
CA GLU A 25 9.37 -23.40 5.17
C GLU A 25 9.78 -24.48 4.17
N SER A 26 9.80 -24.14 2.88
CA SER A 26 10.11 -25.14 1.84
C SER A 26 11.60 -25.43 1.68
N LYS A 27 12.48 -24.63 2.31
CA LYS A 27 13.95 -24.64 2.16
C LYS A 27 14.46 -24.46 0.72
N LYS A 28 13.58 -24.23 -0.26
CA LYS A 28 13.93 -23.99 -1.66
C LYS A 28 14.54 -22.59 -1.83
N VAL A 29 15.46 -22.46 -2.78
CA VAL A 29 16.05 -21.17 -3.15
C VAL A 29 15.23 -20.59 -4.28
N GLU A 30 14.52 -19.51 -4.00
CA GLU A 30 13.81 -18.74 -5.00
C GLU A 30 14.64 -17.52 -5.41
N GLN A 31 14.77 -17.31 -6.71
CA GLN A 31 15.52 -16.19 -7.26
C GLN A 31 14.56 -15.06 -7.64
N GLN A 32 14.76 -13.90 -7.01
CA GLN A 32 14.08 -12.66 -7.37
C GLN A 32 14.98 -11.86 -8.31
N VAL A 33 14.43 -11.40 -9.43
CA VAL A 33 15.08 -10.42 -10.29
C VAL A 33 14.82 -9.04 -9.70
N LEU A 34 15.88 -8.32 -9.32
CA LEU A 34 15.80 -6.96 -8.79
C LEU A 34 15.81 -5.94 -9.91
N MET A 35 16.67 -6.14 -10.91
CA MET A 35 16.82 -5.26 -12.07
C MET A 35 17.27 -6.06 -13.29
N THR A 36 16.85 -5.64 -14.47
CA THR A 36 17.36 -6.14 -15.75
C THR A 36 18.02 -5.00 -16.51
N ILE A 37 19.26 -5.22 -16.93
CA ILE A 37 20.09 -4.34 -17.74
C ILE A 37 20.06 -4.85 -19.18
N HIS A 38 19.71 -3.96 -20.10
CA HIS A 38 19.36 -4.30 -21.48
C HIS A 38 20.45 -3.96 -22.49
N SER A 39 21.41 -3.10 -22.16
CA SER A 39 22.41 -2.63 -23.12
C SER A 39 23.76 -2.34 -22.47
N LYS A 40 24.80 -2.31 -23.29
CA LYS A 40 26.15 -1.94 -22.87
C LYS A 40 26.19 -0.52 -22.29
N ALA A 41 25.48 0.43 -22.91
CA ALA A 41 25.36 1.80 -22.42
C ALA A 41 24.73 1.87 -21.02
N GLU A 42 23.67 1.10 -20.78
CA GLU A 42 23.00 1.02 -19.47
C GLU A 42 23.93 0.42 -18.40
N ALA A 43 24.71 -0.61 -18.75
CA ALA A 43 25.70 -1.19 -17.86
C ALA A 43 26.82 -0.19 -17.50
N ILE A 44 27.33 0.57 -18.47
CA ILE A 44 28.36 1.61 -18.24
C ILE A 44 27.83 2.73 -17.34
N ALA A 45 26.58 3.14 -17.53
CA ALA A 45 25.93 4.15 -16.68
C ALA A 45 25.72 3.63 -15.25
N ALA A 46 25.32 2.37 -15.08
CA ALA A 46 25.18 1.74 -13.77
C ALA A 46 26.53 1.64 -13.02
N LEU A 47 27.64 1.45 -13.74
CA LEU A 47 29.01 1.51 -13.20
C LEU A 47 29.48 2.92 -12.85
N GLY A 48 28.77 3.95 -13.34
CA GLY A 48 29.10 5.35 -13.13
C GLY A 48 30.35 5.85 -13.84
N ARG A 49 30.70 5.20 -14.96
CA ARG A 49 31.88 5.52 -15.76
C ARG A 49 31.57 6.37 -17.00
N SER A 50 30.33 6.78 -17.22
CA SER A 50 30.00 7.72 -18.32
C SER A 50 30.13 9.18 -17.85
N SER A 51 30.50 10.06 -18.79
CA SER A 51 30.56 11.52 -18.56
C SER A 51 29.19 12.14 -18.29
N GLU A 52 28.11 11.47 -18.67
CA GLU A 52 26.73 11.97 -18.61
C GLU A 52 25.91 11.41 -17.43
N ALA A 53 26.39 10.36 -16.76
CA ALA A 53 25.74 9.76 -15.59
C ALA A 53 26.79 9.21 -14.61
N ARG A 54 27.12 9.99 -13.57
CA ARG A 54 27.81 9.45 -12.39
C ARG A 54 26.88 8.42 -11.76
N GLY A 55 27.30 7.17 -11.62
CA GLY A 55 26.45 6.01 -11.24
C GLY A 55 25.90 6.00 -9.82
N ARG A 56 25.90 7.14 -9.11
CA ARG A 56 25.31 7.30 -7.78
C ARG A 56 23.78 7.17 -7.77
N PRO A 57 23.00 7.70 -8.75
CA PRO A 57 21.55 7.58 -8.76
C PRO A 57 21.07 6.13 -8.87
N PHE A 58 21.72 5.30 -9.70
CA PHE A 58 21.35 3.89 -9.85
C PHE A 58 21.44 3.12 -8.53
N LYS A 59 22.57 3.26 -7.82
CA LYS A 59 22.79 2.57 -6.55
C LYS A 59 21.79 3.04 -5.48
N GLN A 60 21.61 4.35 -5.37
CA GLN A 60 20.67 4.93 -4.41
C GLN A 60 19.22 4.48 -4.67
N TRP A 61 18.80 4.39 -5.94
CA TRP A 61 17.47 3.89 -6.27
C TRP A 61 17.32 2.39 -5.96
N MET A 62 18.34 1.58 -6.23
CA MET A 62 18.34 0.16 -5.88
C MET A 62 18.30 -0.06 -4.36
N GLU A 63 19.09 0.68 -3.59
CA GLU A 63 19.10 0.61 -2.12
C GLU A 63 17.81 1.15 -1.51
N GLY A 64 17.28 2.25 -2.04
CA GLY A 64 16.01 2.82 -1.61
C GLY A 64 14.84 1.88 -1.91
N ARG A 65 14.86 1.17 -3.04
CA ARG A 65 13.81 0.21 -3.39
C ARG A 65 13.88 -1.08 -2.59
N TYR A 66 15.09 -1.52 -2.21
CA TYR A 66 15.35 -2.77 -1.51
C TYR A 66 16.18 -2.56 -0.23
N PRO A 67 15.66 -1.81 0.76
CA PRO A 67 16.42 -1.44 1.96
C PRO A 67 16.81 -2.64 2.84
N GLU A 68 16.12 -3.78 2.69
CA GLU A 68 16.44 -5.04 3.37
C GLU A 68 17.56 -5.85 2.70
N ILE A 69 17.95 -5.50 1.47
CA ILE A 69 18.96 -6.22 0.70
C ILE A 69 20.31 -5.53 0.87
N ARG A 70 21.28 -6.25 1.43
CA ARG A 70 22.66 -5.77 1.46
C ARG A 70 23.33 -6.01 0.10
N PHE A 71 23.55 -4.94 -0.65
CA PHE A 71 24.26 -4.99 -1.92
C PHE A 71 25.77 -5.08 -1.72
N SER A 72 26.43 -5.97 -2.46
CA SER A 72 27.89 -5.97 -2.60
C SER A 72 28.26 -5.25 -3.89
N TRP A 73 28.17 -3.92 -3.87
CA TRP A 73 28.43 -3.11 -5.07
C TRP A 73 29.76 -3.44 -5.77
N PRO A 74 30.90 -3.61 -5.08
CA PRO A 74 32.14 -3.97 -5.75
C PRO A 74 32.04 -5.27 -6.57
N LYS A 75 31.29 -6.28 -6.09
CA LYS A 75 31.08 -7.55 -6.81
C LYS A 75 30.12 -7.38 -7.97
N ILE A 76 29.03 -6.64 -7.77
CA ILE A 76 28.05 -6.35 -8.82
C ILE A 76 28.71 -5.56 -9.95
N GLU A 77 29.50 -4.54 -9.61
CA GLU A 77 30.24 -3.71 -10.56
C GLU A 77 31.29 -4.53 -11.31
N ALA A 78 32.10 -5.35 -10.62
CA ALA A 78 33.06 -6.21 -11.29
C ALA A 78 32.38 -7.17 -12.29
N ALA A 79 31.23 -7.73 -11.91
CA ALA A 79 30.47 -8.63 -12.78
C ALA A 79 29.81 -7.91 -13.96
N LEU A 80 29.25 -6.71 -13.74
CA LEU A 80 28.74 -5.87 -14.82
C LEU A 80 29.86 -5.47 -15.78
N ASP A 81 31.02 -5.08 -15.26
CA ASP A 81 32.17 -4.65 -16.06
C ASP A 81 32.72 -5.78 -16.94
N ALA A 82 32.74 -7.01 -16.41
CA ALA A 82 33.17 -8.20 -17.15
C ALA A 82 32.18 -8.63 -18.23
N LEU A 83 30.88 -8.42 -18.02
CA LEU A 83 29.82 -8.94 -18.92
C LEU A 83 29.21 -7.87 -19.84
N LYS A 84 29.55 -6.59 -19.68
CA LYS A 84 28.94 -5.48 -20.44
C LYS A 84 29.14 -5.60 -21.96
N ASP A 85 30.25 -6.19 -22.40
CA ASP A 85 30.59 -6.32 -23.82
C ASP A 85 29.79 -7.44 -24.51
N GLU A 86 29.08 -8.27 -23.73
CA GLU A 86 28.12 -9.25 -24.24
C GLU A 86 26.71 -8.67 -24.43
N LEU A 87 26.45 -7.46 -23.92
CA LEU A 87 25.18 -6.77 -24.10
C LEU A 87 25.13 -6.09 -25.48
N PRO A 88 23.94 -5.94 -26.07
CA PRO A 88 23.80 -5.20 -27.32
C PRO A 88 24.24 -3.73 -27.15
N ASP A 89 24.87 -3.18 -28.19
CA ASP A 89 25.28 -1.77 -28.25
C ASP A 89 24.06 -0.84 -28.35
N ILE A 90 23.00 -1.28 -29.04
CA ILE A 90 21.78 -0.51 -29.19
C ILE A 90 20.95 -0.63 -27.91
N ALA A 91 20.97 0.43 -27.11
CA ALA A 91 19.98 0.65 -26.09
C ALA A 91 18.74 1.26 -26.75
N ARG A 92 17.58 0.57 -26.74
CA ARG A 92 16.35 1.33 -26.56
C ARG A 92 16.28 1.65 -25.07
N SER A 93 16.37 2.91 -24.70
CA SER A 93 16.20 3.27 -23.28
C SER A 93 14.83 2.76 -22.79
N ARG A 94 14.68 2.44 -21.50
CA ARG A 94 13.33 2.11 -21.00
C ARG A 94 12.40 3.31 -21.18
N GLU A 95 12.95 4.52 -21.11
CA GLU A 95 12.26 5.76 -21.45
C GLU A 95 11.73 5.71 -22.89
N GLU A 96 12.54 5.41 -23.92
CA GLU A 96 12.04 5.26 -25.29
C GLU A 96 11.00 4.15 -25.45
N ARG A 97 11.10 3.06 -24.67
CA ARG A 97 10.08 2.00 -24.67
C ARG A 97 8.79 2.43 -23.98
N ALA A 98 8.89 3.23 -22.91
CA ALA A 98 7.76 3.75 -22.17
C ALA A 98 7.08 4.90 -22.93
N LEU A 99 7.87 5.85 -23.44
CA LEU A 99 7.44 6.99 -24.26
C LEU A 99 6.87 6.53 -25.59
N GLY A 100 7.47 5.55 -26.27
CA GLY A 100 6.89 4.98 -27.50
C GLY A 100 5.54 4.30 -27.25
N GLY A 101 5.35 3.68 -26.07
CA GLY A 101 4.05 3.18 -25.64
C GLY A 101 3.08 4.30 -25.28
N PHE A 102 3.57 5.37 -24.67
CA PHE A 102 2.80 6.55 -24.30
C PHE A 102 2.25 7.28 -25.53
N ASP A 103 3.07 7.55 -26.55
CA ASP A 103 2.64 8.20 -27.78
C ASP A 103 1.52 7.40 -28.49
N ALA A 104 1.66 6.07 -28.53
CA ALA A 104 0.64 5.18 -29.05
C ALA A 104 -0.64 5.20 -28.20
N ALA A 105 -0.51 5.23 -26.88
CA ALA A 105 -1.65 5.31 -25.95
C ALA A 105 -2.39 6.64 -26.07
N VAL A 106 -1.67 7.77 -26.11
CA VAL A 106 -2.22 9.11 -26.32
C VAL A 106 -2.91 9.19 -27.67
N SER A 107 -2.28 8.69 -28.74
CA SER A 107 -2.88 8.68 -30.08
C SER A 107 -4.16 7.83 -30.13
N SER A 108 -4.16 6.68 -29.45
CA SER A 108 -5.33 5.82 -29.34
C SER A 108 -6.44 6.50 -28.55
N PHE A 109 -6.13 7.07 -27.39
CA PHE A 109 -7.09 7.79 -26.55
C PHE A 109 -7.67 8.99 -27.29
N ALA A 110 -6.83 9.83 -27.89
CA ALA A 110 -7.25 10.98 -28.68
C ALA A 110 -8.19 10.59 -29.81
N ARG A 111 -7.93 9.47 -30.51
CA ARG A 111 -8.85 8.96 -31.54
C ARG A 111 -10.23 8.67 -30.96
N HIS A 112 -10.32 7.94 -29.85
CA HIS A 112 -11.61 7.63 -29.21
C HIS A 112 -12.36 8.88 -28.77
N ILE A 113 -11.66 9.91 -28.28
CA ILE A 113 -12.28 11.17 -27.84
C ILE A 113 -12.74 12.01 -29.03
N LEU A 114 -11.91 12.15 -30.07
CA LEU A 114 -12.21 12.99 -31.23
C LEU A 114 -13.30 12.40 -32.13
N GLU A 115 -13.38 11.07 -32.21
CA GLU A 115 -14.42 10.37 -32.96
C GLU A 115 -15.73 10.23 -32.17
N ALA A 116 -15.70 10.40 -30.84
CA ALA A 116 -16.88 10.37 -29.99
C ALA A 116 -17.48 11.78 -29.87
N ASP A 117 -18.56 12.04 -30.61
CA ASP A 117 -19.32 13.29 -30.49
C ASP A 117 -20.49 13.13 -29.49
N PRO A 118 -20.39 13.69 -28.26
CA PRO A 118 -21.45 13.60 -27.26
C PRO A 118 -22.68 14.45 -27.61
N GLN A 119 -22.61 15.35 -28.60
CA GLN A 119 -23.76 16.17 -29.00
C GLN A 119 -24.69 15.42 -29.97
N THR A 120 -24.18 14.40 -30.66
CA THR A 120 -24.91 13.66 -31.68
C THR A 120 -25.12 12.18 -31.33
N LEU A 121 -24.33 11.61 -30.42
CA LEU A 121 -24.41 10.21 -30.02
C LEU A 121 -24.69 10.06 -28.52
N ASP A 122 -25.87 9.55 -28.16
CA ASP A 122 -26.23 9.26 -26.77
C ASP A 122 -25.26 8.28 -26.09
N SER A 123 -24.76 7.28 -26.83
CA SER A 123 -23.76 6.33 -26.31
C SER A 123 -22.42 6.98 -25.97
N ALA A 124 -22.01 8.00 -26.72
CA ALA A 124 -20.83 8.79 -26.41
C ALA A 124 -21.07 9.64 -25.15
N ARG A 125 -22.23 10.30 -25.05
CA ARG A 125 -22.62 11.03 -23.84
C ARG A 125 -22.60 10.13 -22.60
N GLU A 126 -23.21 8.94 -22.66
CA GLU A 126 -23.19 7.97 -21.57
C GLU A 126 -21.77 7.52 -21.21
N LEU A 127 -20.90 7.31 -22.21
CA LEU A 127 -19.50 6.95 -21.97
C LEU A 127 -18.77 8.04 -21.19
N PHE A 128 -18.93 9.31 -21.58
CA PHE A 128 -18.30 10.45 -20.91
C PHE A 128 -18.87 10.68 -19.51
N GLU A 129 -20.20 10.62 -19.34
CA GLU A 129 -20.82 10.75 -18.02
C GLU A 129 -20.36 9.65 -17.07
N ARG A 130 -20.34 8.39 -17.52
CA ARG A 130 -19.90 7.26 -16.69
C ARG A 130 -18.44 7.36 -16.26
N ASN A 131 -17.59 8.01 -17.05
CA ASN A 131 -16.16 8.17 -16.76
C ASN A 131 -15.79 9.58 -16.29
N ARG A 132 -16.76 10.47 -16.06
CA ARG A 132 -16.54 11.90 -15.79
C ARG A 132 -15.53 12.16 -14.67
N ALA A 133 -15.68 11.48 -13.53
CA ALA A 133 -14.79 11.64 -12.39
C ALA A 133 -13.34 11.25 -12.73
N VAL A 134 -13.16 10.12 -13.43
CA VAL A 134 -11.84 9.64 -13.85
C VAL A 134 -11.22 10.58 -14.87
N LEU A 135 -11.99 11.02 -15.87
CA LEU A 135 -11.50 11.93 -16.91
C LEU A 135 -11.11 13.30 -16.33
N THR A 136 -11.92 13.85 -15.43
CA THR A 136 -11.64 15.12 -14.76
C THR A 136 -10.38 15.01 -13.91
N TRP A 137 -10.25 13.92 -13.14
CA TRP A 137 -9.05 13.67 -12.35
C TRP A 137 -7.81 13.50 -13.24
N LEU A 138 -7.90 12.78 -14.36
CA LEU A 138 -6.80 12.65 -15.31
C LEU A 138 -6.40 13.99 -15.93
N MET A 139 -7.36 14.88 -16.18
CA MET A 139 -7.07 16.26 -16.61
C MET A 139 -6.28 17.01 -15.53
N ASP A 140 -6.73 16.99 -14.27
CA ASP A 140 -6.01 17.62 -13.14
C ASP A 140 -4.57 17.08 -13.04
N VAL A 141 -4.39 15.77 -13.18
CA VAL A 141 -3.07 15.12 -13.15
C VAL A 141 -2.22 15.59 -14.33
N VAL A 142 -2.76 15.61 -15.54
CA VAL A 142 -2.03 16.08 -16.73
C VAL A 142 -1.61 17.54 -16.58
N ASP A 143 -2.52 18.41 -16.15
CA ASP A 143 -2.24 19.82 -15.94
C ASP A 143 -1.13 20.01 -14.92
N TRP A 144 -1.22 19.35 -13.76
CA TRP A 144 -0.16 19.39 -12.76
C TRP A 144 1.20 18.89 -13.29
N ARG A 145 1.22 17.81 -14.08
CA ARG A 145 2.45 17.29 -14.68
C ARG A 145 3.04 18.24 -15.73
N LEU A 146 2.20 18.89 -16.54
CA LEU A 146 2.62 19.89 -17.52
C LEU A 146 3.19 21.14 -16.82
N GLU A 147 2.54 21.61 -15.76
CA GLU A 147 3.06 22.70 -14.94
C GLU A 147 4.39 22.36 -14.29
N ALA A 148 4.52 21.16 -13.71
CA ALA A 148 5.77 20.71 -13.11
C ALA A 148 6.90 20.62 -14.14
N ALA A 149 6.62 20.13 -15.35
CA ALA A 149 7.57 20.08 -16.45
C ALA A 149 8.03 21.48 -16.90
N ALA A 150 7.11 22.45 -16.95
CA ALA A 150 7.42 23.82 -17.33
C ALA A 150 8.29 24.57 -16.30
N ARG A 151 8.15 24.23 -15.01
CA ARG A 151 8.87 24.90 -13.90
C ARG A 151 10.22 24.27 -13.55
N THR A 152 10.48 23.04 -13.99
CA THR A 152 11.64 22.27 -13.55
C THR A 152 12.70 22.20 -14.64
N GLU A 153 13.86 22.79 -14.42
CA GLU A 153 15.02 22.55 -15.28
C GLU A 153 15.61 21.15 -15.00
N PRO A 154 15.96 20.36 -16.04
CA PRO A 154 16.59 19.06 -15.85
C PRO A 154 17.91 19.21 -15.08
N SER A 155 17.99 18.59 -13.91
CA SER A 155 19.20 18.50 -13.11
C SER A 155 19.93 17.17 -13.34
N GLU A 156 21.18 17.06 -12.90
CA GLU A 156 21.91 15.79 -12.89
C GLU A 156 21.19 14.68 -12.09
N TRP A 157 20.34 15.06 -11.13
CA TRP A 157 19.58 14.14 -10.27
C TRP A 157 18.21 13.75 -10.85
N SER A 158 17.69 14.50 -11.83
CA SER A 158 16.45 14.18 -12.52
C SER A 158 16.67 13.40 -13.83
N ARG A 159 17.90 13.34 -14.33
CA ARG A 159 18.25 12.52 -15.50
C ARG A 159 18.13 11.03 -15.17
N ASP A 160 17.27 10.35 -15.89
CA ASP A 160 17.09 8.89 -15.85
C ASP A 160 17.06 8.32 -17.28
N PRO A 161 18.18 8.41 -18.02
CA PRO A 161 18.22 8.09 -19.45
C PRO A 161 17.93 6.60 -19.75
N PHE A 162 17.79 5.77 -18.72
CA PHE A 162 17.45 4.36 -18.84
C PHE A 162 16.14 4.00 -18.15
N GLY A 163 15.37 4.98 -17.64
CA GLY A 163 14.08 4.77 -16.98
C GLY A 163 14.13 3.83 -15.76
N TRP A 164 15.20 3.87 -14.97
CA TRP A 164 15.37 3.07 -13.76
C TRP A 164 14.35 3.40 -12.66
N ARG A 165 13.90 4.66 -12.53
CA ARG A 165 12.82 5.01 -11.59
C ARG A 165 11.52 4.31 -11.95
N LEU A 166 11.14 4.38 -13.23
CA LEU A 166 9.97 3.68 -13.75
C LEU A 166 10.11 2.16 -13.59
N ALA A 167 11.31 1.62 -13.83
CA ALA A 167 11.62 0.21 -13.62
C ALA A 167 11.44 -0.27 -12.17
N LEU A 168 11.90 0.54 -11.22
CA LEU A 168 11.91 0.21 -9.79
C LEU A 168 10.57 0.48 -9.12
N GLY A 169 9.74 1.38 -9.69
CA GLY A 169 8.38 1.67 -9.21
C GLY A 169 7.46 0.45 -9.20
N GLY A 170 7.74 -0.60 -9.97
CA GLY A 170 7.13 -1.93 -9.79
C GLY A 170 5.60 -1.99 -9.90
N GLY A 171 4.99 -0.99 -10.55
CA GLY A 171 3.54 -0.86 -10.71
C GLY A 171 2.79 -0.47 -9.44
N THR A 172 3.44 0.22 -8.49
CA THR A 172 2.76 0.81 -7.33
C THR A 172 2.26 2.20 -7.66
N MET A 173 1.18 2.59 -6.98
CA MET A 173 0.56 3.90 -7.13
C MET A 173 1.45 5.00 -6.52
N ASP A 174 1.48 6.18 -7.15
CA ASP A 174 2.19 7.36 -6.63
C ASP A 174 1.53 7.85 -5.33
N PRO A 175 2.26 7.93 -4.19
CA PRO A 175 1.70 8.36 -2.91
C PRO A 175 1.04 9.74 -2.95
N GLU A 176 1.56 10.69 -3.73
CA GLU A 176 1.00 12.05 -3.80
C GLU A 176 -0.39 12.05 -4.45
N LEU A 177 -0.55 11.22 -5.48
CA LEU A 177 -1.84 11.04 -6.14
C LEU A 177 -2.83 10.25 -5.26
N GLU A 178 -2.34 9.35 -4.42
CA GLU A 178 -3.21 8.70 -3.42
C GLU A 178 -3.73 9.70 -2.38
N GLU A 179 -2.86 10.58 -1.85
CA GLU A 179 -3.27 11.61 -0.89
C GLU A 179 -4.35 12.54 -1.46
N ASP A 180 -4.21 12.92 -2.73
CA ASP A 180 -5.19 13.72 -3.48
C ASP A 180 -6.57 13.04 -3.59
N ILE A 181 -6.60 11.71 -3.73
CA ILE A 181 -7.84 10.93 -3.77
C ILE A 181 -8.46 10.83 -2.37
N VAL A 182 -7.65 10.55 -1.35
CA VAL A 182 -8.12 10.48 0.05
C VAL A 182 -8.72 11.81 0.48
N LYS A 183 -8.10 12.93 0.08
CA LYS A 183 -8.62 14.27 0.34
C LYS A 183 -10.01 14.49 -0.24
N ARG A 184 -10.29 14.01 -1.46
CA ARG A 184 -11.63 14.09 -2.09
C ARG A 184 -12.70 13.38 -1.26
N THR A 185 -12.38 12.24 -0.65
CA THR A 185 -13.30 11.54 0.26
C THR A 185 -13.64 12.41 1.48
N VAL A 186 -12.65 13.04 2.10
CA VAL A 186 -12.84 13.91 3.27
C VAL A 186 -13.65 15.17 2.93
N GLU A 187 -13.53 15.68 1.71
CA GLU A 187 -14.28 16.85 1.22
C GLU A 187 -15.74 16.52 0.83
N GLY A 188 -16.23 15.31 1.09
CA GLY A 188 -17.59 14.88 0.75
C GLY A 188 -17.77 14.47 -0.72
N ARG A 189 -16.67 14.35 -1.48
CA ARG A 189 -16.67 13.90 -2.88
C ARG A 189 -16.35 12.40 -2.98
N ALA A 190 -17.01 11.60 -2.14
CA ALA A 190 -16.77 10.17 -2.01
C ALA A 190 -17.10 9.39 -3.30
N ASP A 191 -18.12 9.80 -4.04
CA ASP A 191 -18.51 9.15 -5.32
C ASP A 191 -17.43 9.34 -6.40
N GLU A 192 -16.84 10.54 -6.47
CA GLU A 192 -15.71 10.82 -7.37
C GLU A 192 -14.50 9.97 -6.98
N ALA A 193 -14.15 9.95 -5.69
CA ALA A 193 -13.03 9.17 -5.17
C ALA A 193 -13.21 7.68 -5.44
N GLU A 194 -14.41 7.13 -5.24
CA GLU A 194 -14.71 5.73 -5.54
C GLU A 194 -14.54 5.41 -7.03
N ALA A 195 -15.05 6.25 -7.93
CA ALA A 195 -14.89 6.05 -9.37
C ALA A 195 -13.41 6.01 -9.78
N ILE A 196 -12.60 6.92 -9.23
CA ILE A 196 -11.16 6.98 -9.45
C ILE A 196 -10.47 5.73 -8.89
N LEU A 197 -10.78 5.33 -7.66
CA LEU A 197 -10.20 4.14 -7.02
C LEU A 197 -10.53 2.86 -7.79
N ARG A 198 -11.77 2.69 -8.28
CA ARG A 198 -12.17 1.54 -9.12
C ARG A 198 -11.36 1.47 -10.42
N PHE A 199 -11.13 2.62 -11.05
CA PHE A 199 -10.24 2.72 -12.21
C PHE A 199 -8.80 2.33 -11.85
N LEU A 200 -8.28 2.82 -10.72
CA LEU A 200 -6.91 2.57 -10.29
C LEU A 200 -6.65 1.11 -9.89
N VAL A 201 -7.55 0.45 -9.14
CA VAL A 201 -7.34 -0.97 -8.78
C VAL A 201 -7.38 -1.90 -9.99
N THR A 202 -8.06 -1.48 -11.06
CA THR A 202 -8.05 -2.16 -12.36
C THR A 202 -6.73 -1.92 -13.11
N THR A 203 -6.22 -0.69 -13.06
CA THR A 203 -4.99 -0.27 -13.76
C THR A 203 -3.72 -0.75 -13.06
N TYR A 204 -3.76 -0.82 -11.73
CA TYR A 204 -2.67 -1.23 -10.86
C TYR A 204 -3.12 -2.45 -10.01
N PRO A 205 -3.04 -3.68 -10.54
CA PRO A 205 -3.50 -4.88 -9.82
C PRO A 205 -2.80 -5.18 -8.48
N ARG A 206 -1.68 -4.49 -8.20
CA ARG A 206 -0.92 -4.58 -6.95
C ARG A 206 -1.30 -3.49 -5.94
N TYR A 207 -2.24 -2.61 -6.29
CA TYR A 207 -2.65 -1.48 -5.45
C TYR A 207 -3.62 -1.93 -4.35
N ALA A 208 -3.08 -2.56 -3.31
CA ALA A 208 -3.86 -3.05 -2.18
C ALA A 208 -4.57 -1.91 -1.43
N GLU A 209 -3.90 -0.77 -1.24
CA GLU A 209 -4.46 0.37 -0.50
C GLU A 209 -5.71 0.96 -1.19
N GLY A 210 -5.80 0.86 -2.52
CA GLY A 210 -7.01 1.24 -3.25
C GLY A 210 -8.24 0.42 -2.84
N TRP A 211 -8.08 -0.88 -2.60
CA TRP A 211 -9.16 -1.72 -2.07
C TRP A 211 -9.52 -1.36 -0.62
N ASN A 212 -8.53 -1.00 0.19
CA ASN A 212 -8.78 -0.48 1.54
C ASN A 212 -9.64 0.79 1.49
N HIS A 213 -9.28 1.77 0.66
CA HIS A 213 -10.04 3.02 0.53
C HIS A 213 -11.45 2.79 -0.02
N LEU A 214 -11.62 1.90 -1.00
CA LEU A 214 -12.95 1.49 -1.46
C LEU A 214 -13.79 0.89 -0.33
N GLY A 215 -13.20 0.05 0.51
CA GLY A 215 -13.89 -0.54 1.66
C GLY A 215 -14.28 0.51 2.70
N LEU A 216 -13.43 1.51 2.96
CA LEU A 216 -13.75 2.63 3.84
C LEU A 216 -14.93 3.45 3.32
N ILE A 217 -14.97 3.74 2.00
CA ILE A 217 -16.11 4.43 1.39
C ILE A 217 -17.41 3.64 1.58
N SER A 218 -17.38 2.31 1.39
CA SER A 218 -18.56 1.46 1.65
C SER A 218 -18.96 1.47 3.13
N LEU A 219 -17.98 1.42 4.03
CA LEU A 219 -18.20 1.44 5.48
C LEU A 219 -18.83 2.76 5.95
N ASP A 220 -18.41 3.89 5.37
CA ASP A 220 -18.95 5.23 5.64
C ASP A 220 -20.39 5.37 5.13
N ARG A 221 -20.77 4.63 4.08
CA ARG A 221 -22.14 4.52 3.57
C ARG A 221 -22.99 3.46 4.29
N ASP A 222 -22.45 2.81 5.33
CA ASP A 222 -23.09 1.70 6.06
C ASP A 222 -23.40 0.47 5.18
N ASP A 223 -22.76 0.35 4.01
CA ASP A 223 -22.80 -0.85 3.18
C ASP A 223 -21.74 -1.85 3.66
N LEU A 224 -22.04 -2.47 4.79
CA LEU A 224 -21.10 -3.31 5.54
C LEU A 224 -20.65 -4.56 4.76
N GLU A 225 -21.52 -5.11 3.91
CA GLU A 225 -21.22 -6.32 3.15
C GLU A 225 -20.27 -6.02 1.98
N GLU A 226 -20.53 -4.94 1.24
CA GLU A 226 -19.62 -4.48 0.20
C GLU A 226 -18.27 -4.05 0.81
N ALA A 227 -18.29 -3.40 1.98
CA ALA A 227 -17.07 -3.05 2.71
C ALA A 227 -16.23 -4.30 3.03
N LEU A 228 -16.87 -5.37 3.54
CA LEU A 228 -16.21 -6.63 3.86
C LEU A 228 -15.55 -7.26 2.63
N VAL A 229 -16.26 -7.35 1.50
CA VAL A 229 -15.73 -7.89 0.23
C VAL A 229 -14.51 -7.09 -0.25
N ARG A 230 -14.55 -5.76 -0.13
CA ARG A 230 -13.44 -4.89 -0.50
C ARG A 230 -12.23 -5.07 0.42
N PHE A 231 -12.44 -5.20 1.72
CA PHE A 231 -11.34 -5.45 2.66
C PHE A 231 -10.75 -6.86 2.48
N GLU A 232 -11.55 -7.89 2.19
CA GLU A 232 -11.04 -9.24 1.82
C GLU A 232 -10.18 -9.19 0.55
N THR A 233 -10.58 -8.38 -0.42
CA THR A 233 -9.78 -8.16 -1.62
C THR A 233 -8.47 -7.43 -1.28
N CYS A 234 -8.52 -6.41 -0.41
CA CYS A 234 -7.33 -5.73 0.09
C CYS A 234 -6.38 -6.70 0.82
N GLU A 235 -6.92 -7.59 1.66
CA GLU A 235 -6.15 -8.62 2.36
C GLU A 235 -5.42 -9.52 1.37
N LYS A 236 -6.15 -10.06 0.38
CA LYS A 236 -5.61 -10.97 -0.64
C LYS A 236 -4.53 -10.33 -1.50
N VAL A 237 -4.69 -9.06 -1.88
CA VAL A 237 -3.68 -8.32 -2.66
C VAL A 237 -2.50 -7.93 -1.76
N GLY A 238 -2.77 -7.39 -0.57
CA GLY A 238 -1.79 -6.94 0.41
C GLY A 238 -0.87 -8.06 0.89
N ARG A 239 -1.41 -9.26 1.13
CA ARG A 239 -0.61 -10.42 1.55
C ARG A 239 0.48 -10.78 0.53
N LYS A 240 0.20 -10.59 -0.77
CA LYS A 240 1.18 -10.85 -1.85
C LYS A 240 2.31 -9.82 -1.90
N LEU A 241 2.15 -8.68 -1.22
CA LEU A 241 3.17 -7.63 -1.13
C LEU A 241 4.17 -7.88 0.00
N PHE A 242 3.94 -8.88 0.87
CA PHE A 242 4.78 -9.13 2.03
C PHE A 242 6.23 -9.43 1.65
N PRO A 243 7.20 -8.70 2.22
CA PRO A 243 8.59 -9.09 2.15
C PRO A 243 8.78 -10.46 2.83
N LYS A 244 9.60 -11.33 2.24
CA LYS A 244 9.78 -12.71 2.75
C LYS A 244 10.46 -12.80 4.13
N ARG A 245 11.13 -11.74 4.58
CA ARG A 245 11.94 -11.72 5.81
C ARG A 245 11.78 -10.41 6.54
N ILE A 246 10.60 -10.23 7.10
CA ILE A 246 10.28 -9.10 7.95
C ILE A 246 9.83 -9.62 9.31
N ALA A 247 10.37 -9.04 10.38
CA ALA A 247 9.89 -9.35 11.72
C ALA A 247 8.51 -8.71 11.90
N LYS A 248 7.60 -9.40 12.59
CA LYS A 248 6.24 -8.92 12.87
C LYS A 248 6.19 -7.47 13.39
N ARG A 249 7.11 -7.12 14.29
CA ARG A 249 7.26 -5.76 14.85
C ARG A 249 7.46 -4.65 13.79
N ASP A 250 7.92 -5.00 12.59
CA ASP A 250 8.21 -4.06 11.51
C ASP A 250 7.04 -3.96 10.50
N TYR A 251 5.98 -4.76 10.65
CA TYR A 251 4.86 -4.78 9.70
C TYR A 251 4.14 -3.43 9.64
N TRP A 252 4.00 -2.74 10.76
CA TRP A 252 3.37 -1.43 10.79
C TRP A 252 4.25 -0.31 10.22
N THR A 253 5.57 -0.44 10.27
CA THR A 253 6.49 0.61 9.79
C THR A 253 6.77 0.52 8.30
N ARG A 254 6.47 -0.62 7.67
CA ARG A 254 6.70 -0.87 6.24
C ARG A 254 5.44 -0.64 5.41
N LEU A 255 5.57 0.16 4.37
CA LEU A 255 4.45 0.55 3.50
C LEU A 255 3.83 -0.66 2.79
N GLU A 256 4.62 -1.67 2.42
CA GLU A 256 4.13 -2.84 1.70
C GLU A 256 3.30 -3.80 2.54
N THR A 257 3.46 -3.80 3.86
CA THR A 257 2.74 -4.69 4.78
C THR A 257 1.51 -4.04 5.41
N ARG A 258 1.46 -2.71 5.46
CA ARG A 258 0.32 -1.94 6.00
C ARG A 258 -1.04 -2.31 5.39
N PRO A 259 -1.20 -2.43 4.06
CA PRO A 259 -2.52 -2.70 3.48
C PRO A 259 -3.15 -4.00 4.01
N TYR A 260 -2.32 -5.04 4.25
CA TYR A 260 -2.80 -6.29 4.84
C TYR A 260 -3.29 -6.09 6.27
N MET A 261 -2.51 -5.42 7.12
CA MET A 261 -2.91 -5.14 8.49
C MET A 261 -4.18 -4.29 8.55
N ARG A 262 -4.27 -3.24 7.72
CA ARG A 262 -5.45 -2.38 7.60
C ARG A 262 -6.67 -3.16 7.13
N ALA A 263 -6.50 -4.10 6.19
CA ALA A 263 -7.57 -4.98 5.77
C ALA A 263 -8.13 -5.81 6.93
N LEU A 264 -7.28 -6.51 7.69
CA LEU A 264 -7.73 -7.30 8.85
C LEU A 264 -8.46 -6.43 9.89
N MET A 265 -7.92 -5.25 10.15
CA MET A 265 -8.53 -4.30 11.09
C MET A 265 -9.90 -3.82 10.62
N ASN A 266 -10.02 -3.47 9.34
CA ASN A 266 -11.28 -2.93 8.81
C ASN A 266 -12.33 -4.03 8.54
N GLN A 267 -11.91 -5.25 8.19
CA GLN A 267 -12.81 -6.41 8.20
C GLN A 267 -13.38 -6.64 9.60
N TRP A 268 -12.56 -6.51 10.66
CA TRP A 268 -13.06 -6.64 12.03
C TRP A 268 -14.15 -5.60 12.32
N VAL A 269 -13.95 -4.34 11.93
CA VAL A 269 -14.95 -3.28 12.11
C VAL A 269 -16.26 -3.65 11.40
N ALA A 270 -16.19 -4.08 10.13
CA ALA A 270 -17.36 -4.47 9.35
C ALA A 270 -18.10 -5.67 9.98
N LEU A 271 -17.38 -6.75 10.31
CA LEU A 271 -17.95 -7.96 10.92
C LEU A 271 -18.57 -7.69 12.29
N ASN A 272 -17.93 -6.84 13.11
CA ASN A 272 -18.47 -6.48 14.41
C ASN A 272 -19.77 -5.67 14.30
N ARG A 273 -19.86 -4.75 13.31
CA ARG A 273 -21.11 -4.01 13.02
C ARG A 273 -22.20 -4.91 12.43
N LEU A 274 -21.83 -5.93 11.67
CA LEU A 274 -22.74 -6.95 11.13
C LEU A 274 -23.23 -7.95 12.18
N GLY A 275 -22.67 -7.95 13.39
CA GLY A 275 -22.97 -8.95 14.42
C GLY A 275 -22.34 -10.33 14.16
N ARG A 276 -21.41 -10.43 13.20
CA ARG A 276 -20.68 -11.68 12.87
C ARG A 276 -19.49 -11.87 13.80
N TYR A 277 -19.78 -11.98 15.09
CA TYR A 277 -18.79 -11.96 16.16
C TYR A 277 -17.76 -13.11 16.12
N PRO A 278 -18.10 -14.37 15.76
CA PRO A 278 -17.10 -15.43 15.64
C PRO A 278 -16.02 -15.11 14.58
N GLU A 279 -16.42 -14.55 13.44
CA GLU A 279 -15.50 -14.13 12.38
C GLU A 279 -14.66 -12.93 12.83
N ALA A 280 -15.26 -11.98 13.55
CA ALA A 280 -14.55 -10.86 14.13
C ALA A 280 -13.48 -11.32 15.15
N LEU A 281 -13.80 -12.26 16.04
CA LEU A 281 -12.83 -12.84 16.98
C LEU A 281 -11.68 -13.56 16.26
N HIS A 282 -11.99 -14.23 15.15
CA HIS A 282 -10.95 -14.87 14.33
C HIS A 282 -9.97 -13.84 13.73
N LEU A 283 -10.45 -12.67 13.31
CA LEU A 283 -9.54 -11.60 12.85
C LEU A 283 -8.66 -11.04 13.97
N ALA A 284 -9.19 -10.93 15.19
CA ALA A 284 -8.38 -10.55 16.34
C ALA A 284 -7.28 -11.58 16.62
N GLU A 285 -7.57 -12.88 16.51
CA GLU A 285 -6.57 -13.95 16.59
C GLU A 285 -5.52 -13.83 15.48
N ARG A 286 -5.92 -13.53 14.23
CA ARG A 286 -4.98 -13.34 13.11
C ARG A 286 -4.09 -12.12 13.31
N LEU A 287 -4.60 -11.01 13.86
CA LEU A 287 -3.78 -9.83 14.16
C LEU A 287 -2.67 -10.15 15.17
N GLU A 288 -2.97 -10.90 16.22
CA GLU A 288 -1.96 -11.38 17.19
C GLU A 288 -0.99 -12.40 16.55
N THR A 289 -1.55 -13.47 15.98
CA THR A 289 -0.76 -14.63 15.54
C THR A 289 -0.01 -14.40 14.24
N GLU A 290 -0.51 -13.58 13.33
CA GLU A 290 0.15 -13.28 12.06
C GLU A 290 0.93 -11.97 12.09
N CYS A 291 0.35 -10.91 12.68
CA CYS A 291 0.94 -9.57 12.66
C CYS A 291 1.73 -9.23 13.93
N GLY A 292 1.57 -9.99 15.01
CA GLY A 292 2.16 -9.66 16.32
C GLY A 292 1.58 -8.38 16.91
N ASP A 293 0.34 -8.03 16.53
CA ASP A 293 -0.37 -6.86 17.04
C ASP A 293 -1.31 -7.27 18.18
N ASP A 294 -0.68 -7.65 19.29
CA ASP A 294 -1.37 -8.16 20.48
C ASP A 294 -2.30 -7.11 21.10
N ILE A 295 -1.95 -5.83 20.96
CA ILE A 295 -2.70 -4.73 21.56
C ILE A 295 -3.99 -4.48 20.79
N THR A 296 -3.92 -4.33 19.46
CA THR A 296 -5.12 -4.17 18.63
C THR A 296 -6.02 -5.39 18.74
N ALA A 297 -5.44 -6.60 18.75
CA ALA A 297 -6.17 -7.85 18.97
C ALA A 297 -6.93 -7.84 20.31
N ALA A 298 -6.31 -7.38 21.40
CA ALA A 298 -6.97 -7.28 22.70
C ALA A 298 -8.11 -6.25 22.72
N VAL A 299 -7.95 -5.09 22.07
CA VAL A 299 -9.02 -4.08 21.92
C VAL A 299 -10.23 -4.66 21.17
N TYR A 300 -9.97 -5.38 20.09
CA TYR A 300 -11.00 -5.99 19.26
C TYR A 300 -11.72 -7.13 19.99
N ARG A 301 -10.99 -7.97 20.72
CA ARG A 301 -11.59 -8.98 21.60
C ARG A 301 -12.44 -8.34 22.69
N ALA A 302 -11.94 -7.33 23.38
CA ALA A 302 -12.69 -6.63 24.42
C ALA A 302 -14.04 -6.11 23.91
N SER A 303 -14.00 -5.43 22.76
CA SER A 303 -15.20 -4.88 22.11
C SER A 303 -16.16 -5.99 21.66
N THR A 304 -15.64 -7.07 21.07
CA THR A 304 -16.47 -8.18 20.58
C THR A 304 -17.09 -8.97 21.75
N TYR A 305 -16.34 -9.21 22.83
CA TYR A 305 -16.83 -9.88 24.03
C TYR A 305 -17.91 -9.06 24.75
N LEU A 306 -17.79 -7.73 24.79
CA LEU A 306 -18.86 -6.86 25.28
C LEU A 306 -20.14 -7.08 24.47
N ASN A 307 -20.05 -7.12 23.14
CA ASN A 307 -21.22 -7.27 22.28
C ASN A 307 -21.95 -8.61 22.43
N ILE A 308 -21.26 -9.68 22.86
CA ILE A 308 -21.87 -11.01 23.07
C ILE A 308 -22.17 -11.32 24.53
N GLY A 309 -21.91 -10.39 25.46
CA GLY A 309 -22.19 -10.59 26.88
C GLY A 309 -21.17 -11.42 27.65
N GLU A 310 -19.98 -11.62 27.10
CA GLU A 310 -18.88 -12.35 27.74
C GLU A 310 -18.05 -11.41 28.64
N TRP A 311 -18.69 -10.86 29.67
CA TRP A 311 -18.17 -9.75 30.48
C TRP A 311 -16.80 -10.03 31.10
N GLN A 312 -16.57 -11.26 31.57
CA GLN A 312 -15.30 -11.63 32.17
C GLN A 312 -14.14 -11.62 31.17
N LEU A 313 -14.40 -12.08 29.93
CA LEU A 313 -13.41 -12.07 28.86
C LEU A 313 -13.19 -10.66 28.32
N ALA A 314 -14.26 -9.88 28.18
CA ALA A 314 -14.21 -8.46 27.84
C ALA A 314 -13.32 -7.68 28.82
N TYR A 315 -13.56 -7.85 30.13
CA TYR A 315 -12.80 -7.19 31.20
C TYR A 315 -11.30 -7.53 31.10
N ARG A 316 -10.95 -8.82 30.98
CA ARG A 316 -9.53 -9.24 30.90
C ARG A 316 -8.82 -8.64 29.69
N ALA A 317 -9.45 -8.67 28.53
CA ALA A 317 -8.88 -8.12 27.30
C ALA A 317 -8.74 -6.58 27.38
N ALA A 318 -9.75 -5.89 27.92
CA ALA A 318 -9.75 -4.45 28.08
C ALA A 318 -8.68 -3.99 29.08
N VAL A 319 -8.52 -4.68 30.22
CA VAL A 319 -7.50 -4.34 31.22
C VAL A 319 -6.09 -4.50 30.67
N TYR A 320 -5.84 -5.55 29.88
CA TYR A 320 -4.55 -5.73 29.20
C TYR A 320 -4.25 -4.54 28.28
N ALA A 321 -5.20 -4.15 27.42
CA ALA A 321 -5.02 -3.03 26.51
C ALA A 321 -4.95 -1.66 27.24
N ALA A 322 -5.64 -1.51 28.37
CA ALA A 322 -5.68 -0.28 29.16
C ALA A 322 -4.32 0.11 29.77
N GLY A 323 -3.40 -0.85 29.92
CA GLY A 323 -2.02 -0.57 30.34
C GLY A 323 -1.24 0.30 29.35
N LEU A 324 -1.65 0.32 28.08
CA LEU A 324 -1.01 1.10 27.01
C LEU A 324 -1.93 2.20 26.46
N PHE A 325 -3.23 1.93 26.39
CA PHE A 325 -4.25 2.84 25.87
C PHE A 325 -5.31 3.12 26.93
N PRO A 326 -5.17 4.23 27.70
CA PRO A 326 -6.08 4.54 28.81
C PRO A 326 -7.57 4.56 28.43
N GLU A 327 -7.91 4.88 27.17
CA GLU A 327 -9.26 4.81 26.62
C GLU A 327 -9.92 3.44 26.80
N GLN A 328 -9.15 2.35 26.78
CA GLN A 328 -9.66 0.98 26.96
C GLN A 328 -10.14 0.72 28.39
N SER A 329 -9.79 1.59 29.34
CA SER A 329 -10.35 1.56 30.69
C SER A 329 -11.86 1.80 30.70
N LEU A 330 -12.41 2.45 29.67
CA LEU A 330 -13.85 2.60 29.53
C LEU A 330 -14.54 1.25 29.29
N LEU A 331 -13.99 0.43 28.38
CA LEU A 331 -14.52 -0.91 28.11
C LEU A 331 -14.38 -1.82 29.33
N ALA A 332 -13.24 -1.72 30.04
CA ALA A 332 -13.05 -2.43 31.30
C ALA A 332 -14.08 -1.99 32.37
N ALA A 333 -14.39 -0.70 32.45
CA ALA A 333 -15.39 -0.19 33.38
C ALA A 333 -16.80 -0.75 33.09
N LEU A 334 -17.21 -0.77 31.81
CA LEU A 334 -18.48 -1.34 31.39
C LEU A 334 -18.56 -2.83 31.73
N ALA A 335 -17.52 -3.60 31.40
CA ALA A 335 -17.48 -5.02 31.72
C ALA A 335 -17.51 -5.29 33.24
N ALA A 336 -16.79 -4.50 34.04
CA ALA A 336 -16.82 -4.61 35.50
C ALA A 336 -18.21 -4.26 36.09
N PHE A 337 -18.88 -3.27 35.51
CA PHE A 337 -20.23 -2.89 35.91
C PHE A 337 -21.22 -4.04 35.68
N GLU A 338 -21.18 -4.66 34.50
CA GLU A 338 -22.03 -5.83 34.17
C GLU A 338 -21.71 -7.07 35.03
N LEU A 339 -20.46 -7.21 35.50
CA LEU A 339 -20.07 -8.22 36.48
C LEU A 339 -20.54 -7.90 37.92
N GLY A 340 -21.12 -6.72 38.16
CA GLY A 340 -21.57 -6.26 39.47
C GLY A 340 -20.46 -5.64 40.34
N ASP A 341 -19.24 -5.52 39.83
CA ASP A 341 -18.12 -4.89 40.53
C ASP A 341 -18.15 -3.37 40.36
N ARG A 342 -19.02 -2.73 41.14
CA ARG A 342 -19.24 -1.27 41.08
C ARG A 342 -18.00 -0.46 41.48
N GLU A 343 -17.16 -1.01 42.35
CA GLU A 343 -15.98 -0.31 42.83
C GLU A 343 -14.90 -0.25 41.73
N GLU A 344 -14.61 -1.40 41.11
CA GLU A 344 -13.69 -1.47 39.97
C GLU A 344 -14.22 -0.69 38.77
N ALA A 345 -15.52 -0.80 38.47
CA ALA A 345 -16.15 -0.03 37.39
C ALA A 345 -15.94 1.48 37.58
N ARG A 346 -16.17 1.99 38.79
CA ARG A 346 -15.96 3.41 39.12
C ARG A 346 -14.49 3.81 39.00
N ALA A 347 -13.57 2.98 39.49
CA ALA A 347 -12.14 3.25 39.42
C ALA A 347 -11.68 3.36 37.95
N ARG A 348 -12.07 2.39 37.11
CA ARG A 348 -11.74 2.35 35.68
C ARG A 348 -12.37 3.49 34.89
N LEU A 349 -13.63 3.81 35.16
CA LEU A 349 -14.32 4.92 34.53
C LEU A 349 -13.65 6.26 34.86
N THR A 350 -13.25 6.44 36.13
CA THR A 350 -12.51 7.63 36.57
C THR A 350 -11.18 7.73 35.85
N HIS A 351 -10.41 6.63 35.77
CA HIS A 351 -9.15 6.59 35.04
C HIS A 351 -9.34 6.94 33.55
N ALA A 352 -10.33 6.37 32.87
CA ALA A 352 -10.65 6.67 31.47
C ALA A 352 -10.99 8.15 31.28
N THR A 353 -11.84 8.70 32.16
CA THR A 353 -12.34 10.08 32.08
C THR A 353 -11.23 11.10 32.27
N LEU A 354 -10.31 10.85 33.21
CA LEU A 354 -9.16 11.74 33.43
C LEU A 354 -8.20 11.77 32.24
N ASN A 355 -8.05 10.65 31.52
CA ASN A 355 -7.17 10.57 30.35
C ASN A 355 -7.84 11.02 29.04
N LYS A 356 -9.17 10.84 28.91
CA LYS A 356 -9.94 11.15 27.69
C LYS A 356 -11.24 11.90 28.02
N PRO A 357 -11.14 13.14 28.56
CA PRO A 357 -12.29 13.87 29.08
C PRO A 357 -13.36 14.15 28.01
N ARG A 358 -12.97 14.35 26.74
CA ARG A 358 -13.92 14.57 25.63
C ARG A 358 -14.72 13.32 25.27
N ALA A 359 -14.10 12.14 25.34
CA ALA A 359 -14.80 10.88 25.05
C ALA A 359 -15.81 10.56 26.15
N ALA A 360 -15.40 10.76 27.40
CA ALA A 360 -16.28 10.61 28.55
C ALA A 360 -17.47 11.60 28.50
N ALA A 361 -17.23 12.87 28.17
CA ALA A 361 -18.30 13.86 28.02
C ALA A 361 -19.36 13.42 27.00
N ARG A 362 -18.94 12.93 25.82
CA ARG A 362 -19.88 12.45 24.80
C ARG A 362 -20.73 11.26 25.24
N ILE A 363 -20.21 10.38 26.09
CA ILE A 363 -20.96 9.23 26.62
C ILE A 363 -21.99 9.68 27.65
N LEU A 364 -21.63 10.67 28.46
CA LEU A 364 -22.51 11.24 29.50
C LEU A 364 -23.58 12.18 28.92
N ASP A 365 -23.33 12.76 27.74
CA ASP A 365 -24.25 13.65 27.03
C ASP A 365 -25.24 12.92 26.10
N GLN A 366 -25.24 11.57 26.06
CA GLN A 366 -26.29 10.82 25.34
C GLN A 366 -27.55 10.74 26.21
N PRO A 367 -28.74 11.11 25.67
CA PRO A 367 -30.00 11.17 26.42
C PRO A 367 -30.53 9.82 26.89
#